data_AF-A0A382CXK9-F1
#
_entry.id   AF-A0A382CXK9-F1
#
_cell.length_a   1.000
_cell.length_b   1.000
_cell.length_c   1.000
_cell.angle_alpha   90.00
_cell.angle_beta   90.00
_cell.angle_gamma   90.00
#
_symmetry.space_group_name_H-M   'P 1'
#
loop_
_entity.id
_entity.type
_entity.pdbx_description
1 polymer ?
#
loop_
_entity_poly.entity_id
_entity_poly.type
_entity_poly.pdbx_seq_one_letter_code
_entity_poly.pdbx_strand_id
1 'polypeptide(L)' 'MTRAFRFSVSAAAPRPAAEWRELGRRAEDLGFSTLSMPDHL' A
#
# COMPACT_ATOMS: atom_id res chain seq x y z
N MET A 1 -24.71 12.37 0.10
CA MET A 1 -23.52 11.91 -0.65
C MET A 1 -23.17 10.51 -0.16
N THR A 2 -23.03 9.53 -1.06
CA THR A 2 -22.58 8.18 -0.71
C THR A 2 -21.06 8.17 -0.51
N ARG A 3 -20.58 7.58 0.59
CA ARG A 3 -19.14 7.42 0.83
C ARG A 3 -18.66 6.20 0.06
N ALA A 4 -17.72 6.37 -0.87
CA ALA A 4 -17.15 5.26 -1.63
C ALA A 4 -16.42 4.27 -0.70
N PHE A 5 -16.63 2.98 -0.95
CA PHE A 5 -15.87 1.91 -0.30
C PHE A 5 -14.44 1.88 -0.87
N ARG A 6 -13.44 1.59 -0.02
CA ARG A 6 -12.02 1.54 -0.43
C ARG A 6 -11.31 0.36 0.22
N PHE A 7 -10.35 -0.18 -0.51
CA PHE A 7 -9.47 -1.24 -0.04
C PHE A 7 -8.07 -0.68 0.25
N SER A 8 -7.45 -1.17 1.33
CA SER A 8 -6.07 -0.89 1.69
C SER A 8 -5.26 -2.19 1.79
N VAL A 9 -3.95 -2.06 1.65
CA VAL A 9 -3.00 -3.16 1.85
C VAL A 9 -1.91 -2.70 2.83
N SER A 10 -1.51 -3.58 3.73
CA SER A 10 -0.40 -3.32 4.66
C SER A 10 0.86 -4.01 4.17
N ALA A 11 1.95 -3.25 4.06
CA ALA A 11 3.28 -3.78 3.83
C ALA A 11 3.82 -4.41 5.12
N ALA A 12 4.67 -5.41 4.95
CA ALA A 12 5.41 -6.04 6.03
C ALA A 12 6.92 -5.93 5.77
N ALA A 13 7.64 -5.66 6.86
CA ALA A 13 9.10 -5.58 6.99
C ALA A 13 9.80 -4.41 6.27
N PRO A 14 10.97 -3.98 6.76
CA PRO A 14 11.83 -3.04 6.05
C PRO A 14 12.22 -3.58 4.68
N ARG A 15 12.13 -2.74 3.65
CA ARG A 15 12.49 -3.09 2.27
C ARG A 15 13.45 -2.06 1.67
N PRO A 16 14.31 -2.46 0.73
CA PRO A 16 15.03 -1.52 -0.12
C PRO A 16 14.10 -0.55 -0.84
N ALA A 17 14.57 0.66 -1.11
CA ALA A 17 13.76 1.71 -1.73
C ALA A 17 13.20 1.32 -3.12
N ALA A 18 13.86 0.44 -3.86
CA ALA A 18 13.36 -0.04 -5.16
C ALA A 18 12.13 -0.95 -4.99
N GLU A 19 12.15 -1.83 -3.99
CA GLU A 19 11.04 -2.73 -3.68
C GLU A 19 9.81 -1.98 -3.18
N TRP A 20 10.00 -0.88 -2.44
CA TRP A 20 8.90 0.01 -2.05
C TRP A 20 8.15 0.59 -3.25
N ARG A 21 8.91 1.06 -4.25
CA ARG A 21 8.33 1.63 -5.46
C ARG A 21 7.57 0.58 -6.26
N GLU A 22 8.11 -0.64 -6.33
CA GLU A 22 7.45 -1.75 -7.00
C GLU A 22 6.16 -2.17 -6.29
N LEU A 23 6.19 -2.26 -4.95
CA LEU A 23 5.01 -2.56 -4.16
C LEU A 23 3.93 -1.49 -4.34
N GLY A 24 4.32 -0.20 -4.36
CA GLY A 24 3.42 0.92 -4.63
C GLY A 24 2.73 0.80 -5.98
N ARG A 25 3.49 0.64 -7.06
CA ARG A 25 2.95 0.44 -8.41
C ARG A 25 1.98 -0.75 -8.47
N ARG A 26 2.38 -1.88 -7.90
CA ARG A 26 1.52 -3.07 -7.88
C ARG A 26 0.23 -2.86 -7.09
N ALA A 27 0.27 -2.11 -5.98
CA ALA A 27 -0.92 -1.79 -5.21
C ALA A 27 -1.89 -0.91 -6.02
N GLU A 28 -1.35 0.08 -6.74
CA GLU A 28 -2.11 0.95 -7.65
C GLU A 28 -2.75 0.15 -8.78
N ASP A 29 -1.97 -0.71 -9.47
CA ASP A 29 -2.44 -1.55 -10.58
C ASP A 29 -3.57 -2.51 -10.16
N LEU A 30 -3.56 -2.96 -8.90
CA LEU A 30 -4.60 -3.82 -8.31
C LEU A 30 -5.82 -3.04 -7.77
N GLY A 31 -5.80 -1.70 -7.84
CA GLY A 31 -6.91 -0.85 -7.41
C GLY A 31 -6.98 -0.58 -5.90
N PHE A 32 -5.90 -0.84 -5.15
CA PHE A 32 -5.84 -0.44 -3.75
C PHE A 32 -5.75 1.08 -3.65
N SER A 33 -6.51 1.65 -2.71
CA SER A 33 -6.51 3.10 -2.49
C SER A 33 -5.42 3.56 -1.52
N THR A 34 -4.80 2.62 -0.80
CA THR A 34 -3.81 2.94 0.23
C THR A 34 -2.84 1.78 0.44
N LEU A 35 -1.55 2.10 0.42
CA LEU A 35 -0.47 1.25 0.95
C LEU A 35 -0.12 1.75 2.36
N SER A 36 -0.30 0.92 3.37
CA SER A 36 -0.01 1.22 4.78
C SER A 36 1.29 0.54 5.20
N MET A 37 2.13 1.23 5.96
CA MET A 37 3.33 0.64 6.56
C MET A 37 3.31 0.90 8.07
N PRO A 38 2.98 -0.12 8.88
CA PRO A 38 3.09 -0.01 10.32
C PRO A 38 4.56 0.19 10.73
N ASP A 39 4.82 1.24 11.50
CA ASP A 39 6.14 1.53 12.05
C ASP A 39 6.35 0.77 13.35
N HIS A 40 6.61 -0.54 13.22
CA HIS A 40 6.99 -1.39 14.35
C HIS A 40 8.51 -1.39 14.47
N LEU A 41 9.02 -0.82 15.58
CA LEU A 41 10.42 -0.90 16.01
C LEU A 41 10.79 -2.31 16.47
#